data_AF-A0A3G6Y0N3-F1
#
_entry.id   AF-A0A3G6Y0N3-F1
#
_cell.length_a   1.000
_cell.length_b   1.000
_cell.length_c   1.000
_cell.angle_alpha   90.00
_cell.angle_beta   90.00
_cell.angle_gamma   90.00
#
_symmetry.space_group_name_H-M   'P 1'
#
loop_
_entity.id
_entity.type
_entity.pdbx_description
1 polymer ?
#
loop_
_entity_poly.entity_id
_entity_poly.type
_entity_poly.pdbx_seq_one_letter_code
_entity_poly.pdbx_strand_id
1 'polypeptide(L)' 'MKHVWKAERFSWRMTNLLHRFETEFDHKIRQAELNYILDSNAGLKTLAENYAALPY' A
#
# COMPACT_ATOMS: atom_id res chain seq x y z
N MET A 1 14.13 -10.01 -13.30
CA MET A 1 12.64 -10.07 -13.42
C MET A 1 11.86 -9.98 -12.09
N LYS A 2 12.40 -10.37 -10.91
CA LYS A 2 11.65 -10.34 -9.63
C LYS A 2 11.32 -8.93 -9.08
N HIS A 3 12.05 -7.89 -9.51
CA HIS A 3 11.90 -6.52 -9.01
C HIS A 3 10.77 -5.75 -9.68
N VAL A 4 10.54 -5.99 -10.97
CA VAL A 4 9.47 -5.33 -11.75
C VAL A 4 8.11 -5.63 -11.14
N TRP A 5 7.81 -6.91 -10.88
CA TRP A 5 6.56 -7.32 -10.23
C TRP A 5 6.38 -6.79 -8.80
N LYS A 6 7.47 -6.54 -8.06
CA LYS A 6 7.40 -5.92 -6.73
C LYS A 6 7.04 -4.43 -6.83
N ALA A 7 7.68 -3.72 -7.74
CA ALA A 7 7.41 -2.30 -8.00
C ALA A 7 5.99 -2.09 -8.55
N GLU A 8 5.54 -2.96 -9.47
CA GLU A 8 4.17 -2.93 -10.00
C GLU A 8 3.13 -3.21 -8.92
N ARG A 9 3.34 -4.23 -8.08
CA ARG A 9 2.44 -4.53 -6.96
C ARG A 9 2.33 -3.36 -5.99
N PHE A 10 3.44 -2.71 -5.67
CA PHE A 10 3.45 -1.54 -4.80
C PHE A 10 2.69 -0.37 -5.43
N SER A 11 2.96 -0.08 -6.71
CA SER A 11 2.30 0.99 -7.46
C SER A 11 0.78 0.77 -7.55
N TRP A 12 0.35 -0.45 -7.89
CA TRP A 12 -1.07 -0.80 -7.93
C TRP A 12 -1.75 -0.67 -6.56
N ARG A 13 -1.08 -1.14 -5.49
CA ARG A 13 -1.60 -1.00 -4.13
C ARG A 13 -1.76 0.46 -3.71
N MET A 14 -0.80 1.33 -4.03
CA MET A 14 -0.88 2.75 -3.70
C MET A 14 -1.96 3.48 -4.50
N THR A 15 -2.16 3.10 -5.76
CA THR A 15 -3.27 3.65 -6.56
C THR A 15 -4.62 3.32 -5.93
N ASN A 16 -4.86 2.07 -5.53
CA ASN A 16 -6.11 1.68 -4.88
C ASN A 16 -6.28 2.32 -3.49
N LEU A 17 -5.19 2.45 -2.72
CA LEU A 17 -5.25 3.10 -1.41
C LEU A 17 -5.55 4.60 -1.52
N LEU A 18 -4.97 5.30 -2.50
CA LEU A 18 -5.02 6.77 -2.55
C LEU A 18 -6.09 7.33 -3.48
N HIS A 19 -6.52 6.60 -4.52
CA HIS A 19 -7.53 7.10 -5.45
C HIS A 19 -8.94 6.67 -5.05
N ARG A 20 -9.88 7.62 -5.11
CA ARG A 20 -11.28 7.43 -4.73
C ARG A 20 -12.09 7.01 -5.95
N PHE A 21 -12.13 5.71 -6.22
CA PHE A 21 -12.92 5.12 -7.32
C PHE A 21 -14.05 4.20 -6.83
N GLU A 22 -14.30 4.15 -5.52
CA GLU A 22 -15.01 3.04 -4.90
C GLU A 22 -16.27 3.47 -4.11
N THR A 23 -17.11 2.50 -3.77
CA THR A 23 -18.37 2.71 -3.05
C THR A 23 -18.12 3.03 -1.57
N GLU A 24 -19.16 3.50 -0.85
CA GLU A 24 -19.08 3.77 0.61
C GLU A 24 -18.61 2.56 1.44
N PHE A 25 -18.87 1.33 0.96
CA PHE A 25 -18.40 0.11 1.61
C PHE A 25 -16.89 -0.07 1.46
N ASP A 26 -16.39 0.08 0.24
CA ASP A 26 -14.97 -0.06 -0.07
C ASP A 26 -14.13 1.00 0.66
N HIS A 27 -14.68 2.21 0.80
CA HIS A 27 -14.06 3.28 1.59
C HIS A 27 -13.85 2.87 3.06
N LYS A 28 -14.82 2.19 3.68
CA LYS A 28 -14.69 1.69 5.06
C LYS A 28 -13.64 0.59 5.18
N ILE A 29 -13.58 -0.33 4.21
CA ILE A 29 -12.54 -1.38 4.17
C ILE A 29 -11.16 -0.75 4.03
N ARG A 30 -11.00 0.19 3.10
CA ARG A 30 -9.74 0.90 2.88
C ARG A 30 -9.29 1.64 4.13
N GLN A 31 -10.20 2.32 4.82
CA GLN A 31 -9.87 3.05 6.04
C GLN A 31 -9.46 2.10 7.17
N ALA A 32 -10.10 0.93 7.29
CA ALA A 32 -9.68 -0.11 8.23
C ALA A 32 -8.29 -0.67 7.89
N GLU A 33 -8.00 -0.90 6.61
CA GLU A 33 -6.68 -1.37 6.17
C GLU A 33 -5.60 -0.32 6.42
N LEU A 34 -5.88 0.95 6.13
CA LEU A 34 -4.95 2.06 6.41
C LEU A 34 -4.65 2.16 7.91
N ASN A 35 -5.67 2.09 8.75
CA ASN A 35 -5.50 2.10 10.21
C ASN A 35 -4.65 0.92 10.68
N TYR A 36 -4.89 -0.28 10.17
CA TYR A 36 -4.08 -1.46 10.51
C TYR A 36 -2.60 -1.30 10.14
N ILE A 37 -2.32 -0.73 8.97
CA ILE A 37 -0.95 -0.48 8.51
C ILE A 37 -0.25 0.57 9.39
N LEU A 38 -0.96 1.63 9.76
CA LEU A 38 -0.40 2.74 10.53
C LEU A 38 -0.23 2.41 12.02
N ASP A 39 -1.11 1.56 12.57
CA ASP A 39 -1.08 1.18 13.99
C ASP A 39 -0.05 0.06 14.27
N SER A 40 0.36 -0.68 13.24
CA SER A 40 1.36 -1.74 13.37
C SER A 40 2.75 -1.27 12.94
N ASN A 41 3.73 -1.44 13.82
CA ASN A 41 5.14 -1.18 13.52
C ASN A 41 5.67 -2.07 12.36
N ALA A 42 5.14 -3.29 12.22
CA ALA A 42 5.45 -4.17 11.09
C ALA A 42 4.84 -3.66 9.77
N GLY A 43 3.64 -3.07 9.83
CA GLY A 43 2.97 -2.43 8.69
C GLY A 43 3.75 -1.22 8.19
N LEU A 44 4.14 -0.33 9.11
CA LEU A 44 4.97 0.84 8.83
C LEU A 44 6.34 0.47 8.24
N LYS A 45 7.01 -0.55 8.80
CA LYS A 45 8.29 -1.03 8.27
C LYS A 45 8.15 -1.56 6.85
N THR A 46 7.10 -2.33 6.57
CA THR A 46 6.81 -2.82 5.22
C THR A 46 6.54 -1.67 4.25
N LEU A 47 5.82 -0.63 4.69
CA LEU A 47 5.57 0.56 3.87
C LEU A 47 6.88 1.29 3.56
N ALA A 48 7.71 1.52 4.58
CA ALA A 48 8.99 2.19 4.44
C ALA A 48 9.97 1.42 3.54
N GLU A 49 10.04 0.09 3.70
CA GLU A 49 10.87 -0.75 2.84
C GLU A 49 10.43 -0.69 1.38
N ASN A 50 9.12 -0.78 1.09
CA ASN A 50 8.65 -0.70 -0.30
C ASN A 50 8.73 0.72 -0.89
N TYR A 51 8.66 1.77 -0.05
CA TYR A 51 8.78 3.16 -0.49
C TYR A 51 10.23 3.60 -0.70
N ALA A 52 11.14 3.18 0.18
CA ALA A 52 12.56 3.53 0.11
C ALA A 52 13.36 2.59 -0.81
N ALA A 53 12.93 1.34 -1.01
CA ALA A 53 13.64 0.39 -1.84
C ALA A 53 13.18 0.42 -3.30
N LEU A 54 13.75 1.35 -4.06
CA LEU A 54 14.26 1.03 -5.40
C LEU A 54 15.77 1.33 -5.41
N PRO A 55 16.62 0.42 -4.90
CA PRO A 55 18.04 0.46 -5.23
C PRO A 55 18.17 0.18 -6.74
N TYR A 56 18.90 1.06 -7.44
CA TYR A 56 19.26 0.92 -8.86
C TYR A 56 20.01 -0.38 -9.15
#